data_AF-A0A9N8ZVF5-F1
#
_entry.id   AF-A0A9N8ZVF5-F1
#
_cell.length_a   1.000
_cell.length_b   1.000
_cell.length_c   1.000
_cell.angle_alpha   90.00
_cell.angle_beta   90.00
_cell.angle_gamma   90.00
#
_symmetry.space_group_name_H-M   'P 1'
#
loop_
_entity.id
_entity.type
_entity.pdbx_description
1 polymer ?
#
loop_
_entity_poly.entity_id
_entity_poly.type
_entity_poly.pdbx_seq_one_letter_code
_entity_poly.pdbx_strand_id
1 'polypeptide(L)'
;MHGLPRYNKYDGSVEWSGEDLNSEGLTAYMFDIIYITWFVHFVSMFWEAAWWIYLVIPAYALYKIWSSFIQPYLFSSSSENDNTNESKSKRQQKKMLRQDSGTGGGAKTKIKYR
;
A
#
# COMPACT_ATOMS: atom_id res chain seq x y z
N MET A 1 -55.48 0.66 5.91
CA MET A 1 -54.55 -0.49 5.84
C MET A 1 -54.25 -0.74 4.38
N HIS A 2 -53.25 -0.04 3.82
CA HIS A 2 -52.85 -0.14 2.42
C HIS A 2 -51.38 -0.57 2.38
N GLY A 3 -51.03 -1.49 1.48
CA GLY A 3 -49.66 -1.99 1.28
C GLY A 3 -49.47 -3.49 1.51
N LEU A 4 -50.17 -4.10 2.48
CA LEU A 4 -50.06 -5.53 2.80
C LEU A 4 -50.94 -6.40 1.90
N PRO A 5 -50.47 -7.59 1.47
CA PRO A 5 -51.28 -8.51 0.70
C PRO A 5 -52.53 -8.92 1.48
N ARG A 6 -53.68 -8.91 0.81
CA ARG A 6 -54.96 -9.33 1.38
C ARG A 6 -55.33 -10.69 0.83
N TYR A 7 -55.71 -11.57 1.74
CA TYR A 7 -56.06 -12.96 1.46
C TYR A 7 -57.53 -13.20 1.80
N ASN A 8 -58.21 -13.98 0.97
CA ASN A 8 -59.56 -14.43 1.21
C ASN A 8 -59.57 -15.41 2.40
N LYS A 9 -60.43 -15.17 3.39
CA LYS A 9 -60.50 -15.99 4.61
C LYS A 9 -61.01 -17.42 4.40
N TYR A 10 -61.71 -17.70 3.32
CA TYR A 10 -62.38 -18.99 3.10
C TYR A 10 -61.57 -19.95 2.23
N ASP A 11 -60.79 -19.42 1.29
CA ASP A 11 -60.06 -20.19 0.28
C ASP A 11 -58.54 -19.92 0.31
N GLY A 12 -58.09 -18.95 1.09
CA GLY A 12 -56.66 -18.58 1.19
C GLY A 12 -56.09 -17.94 -0.08
N SER A 13 -56.91 -17.75 -1.12
CA SER A 13 -56.51 -17.12 -2.37
C SER A 13 -56.21 -15.61 -2.18
N VAL A 14 -55.28 -15.10 -2.98
CA VAL A 14 -54.82 -13.71 -2.91
C VAL A 14 -55.87 -12.81 -3.58
N GLU A 15 -56.46 -11.91 -2.81
CA GLU A 15 -57.41 -10.92 -3.32
C GLU A 15 -56.71 -9.63 -3.80
N TRP A 16 -55.60 -9.28 -3.15
CA TRP A 16 -54.78 -8.14 -3.53
C TRP A 16 -53.33 -8.38 -3.11
N SER A 17 -52.38 -8.23 -4.03
CA SER A 17 -51.00 -8.69 -3.83
C SER A 17 -50.11 -7.75 -3.01
N GLY A 18 -50.58 -6.56 -2.63
CA GLY A 18 -49.71 -5.51 -2.09
C GLY A 18 -49.37 -4.46 -3.15
N GLU A 19 -48.87 -3.30 -2.72
CA GLU A 19 -48.34 -2.28 -3.63
C GLU A 19 -46.86 -2.58 -3.88
N ASP A 20 -46.50 -2.82 -5.14
CA ASP A 20 -45.14 -3.22 -5.52
C ASP A 20 -44.24 -2.00 -5.61
N LEU A 21 -43.04 -2.12 -5.02
CA LEU A 21 -42.01 -1.09 -5.11
C LEU A 21 -41.44 -1.01 -6.53
N ASN A 22 -41.51 -2.09 -7.31
CA ASN A 22 -41.09 -2.08 -8.71
C ASN A 22 -42.15 -1.52 -9.68
N SER A 23 -43.19 -0.86 -9.17
CA SER A 23 -44.22 -0.24 -10.01
C SER A 23 -43.60 0.79 -10.97
N GLU A 24 -44.01 0.77 -12.24
CA GLU A 24 -43.62 1.79 -13.21
C GLU A 24 -44.35 3.09 -12.88
N GLY A 25 -43.60 4.10 -12.39
CA GLY A 25 -44.17 5.39 -12.01
C GLY A 25 -43.41 6.09 -10.88
N LEU A 26 -44.15 6.59 -9.87
CA LEU A 26 -43.62 7.38 -8.75
C LEU A 26 -42.50 6.65 -7.99
N THR A 27 -42.64 5.35 -7.75
CA THR A 27 -41.64 4.53 -7.05
C THR A 27 -40.31 4.49 -7.80
N ALA A 28 -40.32 4.45 -9.14
CA ALA A 28 -39.11 4.53 -9.94
C ALA A 28 -38.37 5.87 -9.75
N TYR A 29 -39.09 6.99 -9.70
CA TYR A 29 -38.49 8.30 -9.40
C TYR A 29 -37.96 8.40 -7.97
N MET A 30 -38.61 7.75 -6.99
CA MET A 30 -38.11 7.69 -5.62
C MET A 30 -36.76 6.96 -5.55
N PHE A 31 -36.60 5.86 -6.29
CA PHE A 31 -35.32 5.17 -6.38
C PHE A 31 -34.24 6.02 -7.04
N ASP A 32 -34.55 6.77 -8.10
CA ASP A 32 -33.61 7.69 -8.76
C ASP A 32 -33.08 8.76 -7.79
N ILE A 33 -33.96 9.37 -6.99
CA ILE A 33 -33.58 10.35 -5.95
C ILE A 33 -32.65 9.73 -4.91
N ILE A 34 -32.92 8.49 -4.47
CA ILE A 34 -32.06 7.79 -3.50
C ILE A 34 -30.69 7.52 -4.11
N TYR A 35 -30.62 7.02 -5.35
CA TYR A 35 -29.34 6.76 -6.01
C TYR A 35 -28.51 8.02 -6.22
N ILE A 36 -29.14 9.12 -6.65
CA ILE A 36 -28.47 10.42 -6.82
C ILE A 36 -27.97 10.94 -5.46
N THR A 37 -28.77 10.81 -4.40
CA THR A 37 -28.37 11.23 -3.05
C THR A 37 -27.15 10.45 -2.57
N TRP A 38 -27.14 9.12 -2.77
CA TRP A 38 -25.98 8.28 -2.44
C TRP A 38 -24.75 8.67 -3.25
N PHE A 39 -24.90 8.94 -4.55
CA PHE A 39 -23.80 9.41 -5.39
C PHE A 39 -23.23 10.74 -4.90
N VAL A 40 -24.08 11.73 -4.61
CA VAL A 40 -23.67 13.02 -4.05
C VAL A 40 -22.96 12.83 -2.71
N HIS A 41 -23.44 11.91 -1.86
CA HIS A 41 -22.81 11.61 -0.57
C HIS A 41 -21.40 11.02 -0.72
N PHE A 42 -21.21 10.08 -1.66
CA PHE A 42 -19.88 9.55 -1.96
C PHE A 42 -18.96 10.63 -2.52
N VAL A 43 -19.42 11.42 -3.50
CA VAL A 43 -18.63 12.51 -4.08
C VAL A 43 -18.24 13.55 -3.02
N SER A 44 -19.17 13.89 -2.12
CA SER A 44 -18.90 14.78 -0.99
C SER A 44 -17.84 14.22 -0.05
N MET A 45 -17.90 12.92 0.27
CA MET A 45 -16.87 12.27 1.08
C MET A 45 -15.51 12.24 0.37
N PHE A 46 -15.47 12.02 -0.94
CA PHE A 46 -14.23 12.04 -1.71
C PHE A 46 -13.62 13.44 -1.87
N TRP A 47 -14.46 14.47 -1.97
CA TRP A 47 -14.01 15.86 -2.03
C TRP A 47 -13.32 16.29 -0.74
N GLU A 48 -13.89 15.96 0.41
CA GLU A 48 -13.23 16.16 1.71
C GLU A 48 -12.06 15.20 1.92
N ALA A 49 -12.15 13.98 1.38
CA ALA A 49 -11.08 13.00 1.46
C ALA A 49 -9.82 13.45 0.71
N ALA A 50 -9.92 14.36 -0.27
CA ALA A 50 -8.79 14.92 -1.04
C ALA A 50 -7.63 15.44 -0.15
N TRP A 51 -7.95 15.91 1.06
CA TRP A 51 -6.96 16.33 2.06
C TRP A 51 -6.16 15.17 2.66
N TRP A 52 -6.75 13.97 2.77
CA TRP A 52 -6.09 12.80 3.35
C TRP A 52 -4.97 12.26 2.47
N ILE A 53 -5.14 12.19 1.15
CA ILE A 53 -4.04 11.84 0.22
C ILE A 53 -2.94 12.90 0.24
N TYR A 54 -3.28 14.17 0.44
CA TYR A 54 -2.26 15.20 0.67
C TYR A 54 -1.50 14.98 1.98
N LEU A 55 -2.12 14.39 3.03
CA LEU A 55 -1.45 13.97 4.27
C LEU A 55 -0.69 12.65 4.15
N VAL A 56 -1.05 11.75 3.22
CA VAL A 56 -0.31 10.51 2.97
C VAL A 56 1.11 10.79 2.47
N ILE A 57 1.30 11.83 1.64
CA ILE A 57 2.61 12.25 1.13
C ILE A 57 3.60 12.60 2.27
N PRO A 58 3.30 13.54 3.19
CA PRO A 58 4.15 13.84 4.33
C PRO A 58 4.23 12.68 5.33
N ALA A 59 3.18 11.88 5.52
CA ALA A 59 3.27 10.68 6.36
C ALA A 59 4.29 9.67 5.82
N TYR A 60 4.33 9.45 4.51
CA TYR A 60 5.33 8.61 3.87
C TYR A 60 6.74 9.22 3.94
N ALA A 61 6.87 10.54 3.78
CA ALA A 61 8.14 11.25 3.97
C ALA A 61 8.67 11.10 5.40
N LEU A 62 7.80 11.25 6.42
CA LEU A 62 8.14 11.01 7.83
C LEU A 62 8.53 9.56 8.08
N TYR A 63 7.83 8.59 7.50
CA TYR A 63 8.21 7.17 7.59
C TYR A 63 9.63 6.93 7.04
N LYS A 64 9.93 7.49 5.85
CA LYS A 64 11.26 7.37 5.23
C LYS A 64 12.35 8.07 6.04
N ILE A 65 12.06 9.25 6.61
CA ILE A 65 12.99 9.97 7.48
C ILE A 65 13.20 9.17 8.77
N TRP A 66 12.13 8.62 9.35
CA TRP A 66 12.20 7.79 10.55
C TRP A 66 13.05 6.53 10.32
N SER A 67 12.81 5.80 9.22
CA SER A 67 13.64 4.64 8.87
C SER A 67 15.09 5.02 8.54
N SER A 68 15.33 6.18 7.92
CA SER A 68 16.68 6.58 7.50
C SER A 68 17.50 7.25 8.60
N PHE A 69 16.87 7.91 9.57
CA PHE A 69 17.56 8.66 10.62
C PHE A 69 17.46 7.99 11.99
N ILE A 70 16.33 7.37 12.33
CA ILE A 70 16.08 6.86 13.68
C ILE A 70 16.44 5.38 13.79
N GLN A 71 16.25 4.61 12.71
CA GLN A 71 16.75 3.23 12.65
C GLN A 71 18.27 3.14 12.83
N PRO A 72 19.13 3.91 12.13
CA PRO A 72 20.57 3.84 12.40
C PRO A 72 20.94 4.37 13.79
N TYR A 73 20.19 5.31 14.37
CA TYR A 73 20.47 5.82 15.72
C TYR A 73 20.06 4.84 16.85
N LEU A 74 19.00 4.04 16.66
CA LEU A 74 18.55 3.05 17.64
C LEU A 74 19.17 1.66 17.43
N PHE A 75 19.45 1.27 16.19
CA PHE A 75 20.00 -0.04 15.83
C PHE A 75 21.50 -0.02 15.47
N SER A 76 22.24 1.06 15.75
CA SER A 76 23.71 1.08 15.68
C SER A 76 24.41 0.06 16.61
N SER A 77 23.66 -0.77 17.35
CA SER A 77 24.22 -1.89 18.11
C SER A 77 24.11 -3.26 17.41
N SER A 78 23.34 -3.43 16.32
CA SER A 78 23.41 -4.71 15.59
C SER A 78 22.81 -4.68 14.18
N SER A 79 23.69 -4.97 13.22
CA SER A 79 23.46 -5.71 11.96
C SER A 79 22.66 -5.06 10.81
N GLU A 80 23.41 -4.84 9.73
CA GLU A 80 23.16 -5.37 8.37
C GLU A 80 21.71 -5.35 7.88
N ASN A 81 21.35 -4.38 7.04
CA ASN A 81 20.33 -4.61 6.01
C ASN A 81 20.81 -3.99 4.69
N ASP A 82 20.94 -4.92 3.74
CA ASP A 82 21.42 -4.81 2.37
C ASP A 82 20.42 -4.06 1.46
N ASN A 83 20.89 -3.72 0.26
CA ASN A 83 20.25 -3.04 -0.87
C ASN A 83 20.27 -1.50 -0.76
N THR A 84 21.09 -0.75 -1.52
CA THR A 84 21.01 -0.71 -2.98
C THR A 84 22.22 0.08 -3.55
N ASN A 85 23.02 -0.59 -4.39
CA ASN A 85 23.78 -0.11 -5.54
C ASN A 85 24.82 1.04 -5.46
N GLU A 86 26.02 0.65 -5.88
CA GLU A 86 27.03 1.45 -6.60
C GLU A 86 27.93 2.39 -5.80
N SER A 87 28.97 1.82 -5.19
CA SER A 87 30.37 2.19 -5.48
C SER A 87 31.26 1.41 -4.52
N LYS A 88 31.65 0.20 -4.94
CA LYS A 88 32.79 -0.49 -4.33
C LYS A 88 33.98 0.45 -4.48
N SER A 89 34.33 1.12 -3.40
CA SER A 89 35.45 2.04 -3.33
C SER A 89 36.68 1.36 -3.95
N LYS A 90 37.27 2.01 -4.94
CA LYS A 90 38.56 1.65 -5.58
C LYS A 90 39.66 1.30 -4.57
N ARG A 91 39.50 1.68 -3.28
CA ARG A 91 40.36 1.30 -2.15
C ARG A 91 40.33 -0.18 -1.79
N GLN A 92 39.18 -0.84 -1.91
CA GLN A 92 39.04 -2.27 -1.56
C GLN A 92 39.72 -3.15 -2.61
N GLN A 93 39.54 -2.83 -3.89
CA GLN A 93 40.22 -3.53 -4.99
C GLN A 93 41.75 -3.39 -4.92
N LYS A 94 42.28 -2.23 -4.50
CA LYS A 94 43.72 -2.04 -4.32
C LYS A 94 44.30 -2.85 -3.14
N LYS A 95 43.49 -3.16 -2.13
CA LYS A 95 43.93 -3.96 -0.98
C LYS A 95 43.98 -5.45 -1.33
N MET A 96 43.05 -5.92 -2.14
CA MET A 96 43.01 -7.29 -2.68
C MET A 96 44.18 -7.55 -3.63
N LEU A 97 44.46 -6.61 -4.56
CA LEU A 97 45.59 -6.72 -5.49
C LEU A 97 46.96 -6.77 -4.77
N ARG A 98 47.05 -6.13 -3.60
CA ARG A 98 48.26 -6.20 -2.73
C ARG A 98 48.34 -7.50 -1.93
N GLN A 99 47.20 -8.11 -1.62
CA GLN A 99 47.14 -9.35 -0.86
C GLN A 99 47.47 -10.56 -1.74
N ASP A 100 47.04 -10.56 -3.01
CA ASP A 100 47.43 -11.56 -4.00
C ASP A 100 48.93 -11.48 -4.36
N SER A 101 49.54 -10.29 -4.33
CA SER A 101 50.99 -10.15 -4.54
C SER A 101 51.85 -10.59 -3.35
N GLY A 102 51.25 -10.95 -2.22
CA GLY A 102 51.96 -11.20 -0.95
C GLY A 102 52.22 -12.65 -0.59
N THR A 103 51.63 -13.62 -1.30
CA THR A 103 51.69 -15.04 -0.88
C THR A 103 51.94 -15.96 -2.07
N GLY A 104 53.16 -15.92 -2.62
CA GLY A 104 53.55 -16.86 -3.67
C GLY A 104 55.00 -16.73 -4.08
N GLY A 105 55.85 -17.63 -3.58
CA GLY A 105 57.12 -17.94 -4.23
C GLY A 105 58.36 -17.54 -3.45
N GLY A 106 58.65 -18.27 -2.38
CA GLY A 106 60.05 -18.48 -2.01
C GLY A 106 60.72 -19.34 -3.07
N ALA A 107 61.70 -18.80 -3.81
CA ALA A 107 62.89 -19.50 -4.30
C ALA A 107 63.79 -18.56 -5.12
N LYS A 108 65.12 -18.68 -4.90
CA LYS A 108 66.26 -18.18 -5.73
C LYS A 108 66.50 -16.66 -5.61
N THR A 109 67.68 -16.11 -5.27
CA THR A 109 69.07 -16.52 -5.54
C THR A 109 70.00 -15.79 -4.55
N LYS A 110 70.86 -16.52 -3.81
CA LYS A 110 72.01 -15.91 -3.12
C LYS A 110 73.06 -15.51 -4.17
N ILE A 111 73.29 -14.22 -4.36
CA ILE A 111 74.50 -13.72 -5.01
C ILE A 111 75.52 -13.44 -3.91
N LYS A 112 76.61 -14.21 -3.95
CA LYS A 112 77.76 -14.18 -3.03
C LYS A 112 78.76 -13.17 -3.58
N TYR A 113 79.03 -12.10 -2.84
CA TYR A 113 80.15 -11.20 -3.13
C TYR A 113 81.43 -11.76 -2.50
N ARG A 114 82.44 -12.02 -3.33
CA ARG A 114 83.87 -12.03 -3.02
C ARG A 114 84.63 -11.67 -4.29
#